data_AF-A5GCI7-F1
#
_entry.id   AF-A5GCI7-F1
#
_cell.length_a   1.000
_cell.length_b   1.000
_cell.length_c   1.000
_cell.angle_alpha   90.00
_cell.angle_beta   90.00
_cell.angle_gamma   90.00
#
_symmetry.space_group_name_H-M   'P 1'
#
loop_
_entity.id
_entity.type
_entity.pdbx_description
1 polymer ?
#
loop_
_entity_poly.entity_id
_entity_poly.type
_entity_poly.pdbx_seq_one_letter_code
_entity_poly.pdbx_strand_id
1 'polypeptide(L)'
;MKPNIAYSLAHALLLCVLAVTIGCDSYHTGTNLETAFRYTTAVSERAGILEILEPALLDSASAAESDGLTSYFNETGTGAASVVKTGPSSFRVLHKHKVSGEYAGVESVTLSPDGRRLAFVIPENGKFRMVIDGRMGRPFEQIGSPVFTPDSRHLAYKVKSGALWRLIVDEKLADERFLVYGEPRMSKGLSRIIIMEKASEQSPYAIVAYTSDLKRTVIKEIPAQDVYFDQDVMTAAAIVVKDNKKRVVVFTLREPGTVREGAEFDEITQLVFDKTGRSLAYVGQKGAEKYLVLDGQIEPLSGASLGEHPVISPNQKSLGTVLVTDLVYYHQAFMPQASDEKKYDAINELTFAPDGRRHVYTAEKKGRCFVVVNGKEGPPFDRVVSPRFSPDGRFLTYRARQDGKRFLVVADADGRMIRRHPAFDMVFEQVYTADGKSVAYGVKDGNKLAWRVEKLD
;
A
#
# COMPACT_ATOMS: atom_id res chain seq x y z
N MET A 1 5.47 0.23 31.07
CA MET A 1 6.58 0.69 30.19
C MET A 1 6.10 1.93 29.46
N LYS A 2 6.78 3.07 29.63
CA LYS A 2 6.43 4.32 28.94
C LYS A 2 6.83 4.18 27.46
N PRO A 3 5.97 4.50 26.47
CA PRO A 3 6.37 4.52 25.07
C PRO A 3 7.42 5.63 24.85
N ASN A 4 8.49 5.28 24.16
CA ASN A 4 9.64 6.15 23.95
C ASN A 4 9.30 7.23 22.90
N ILE A 5 9.11 8.47 23.35
CA ILE A 5 8.70 9.63 22.54
C ILE A 5 9.63 9.89 21.34
N ALA A 6 10.90 9.45 21.41
CA ALA A 6 11.89 9.57 20.34
C ALA A 6 11.58 8.73 19.09
N TYR A 7 10.94 7.56 19.22
CA TYR A 7 10.65 6.68 18.09
C TYR A 7 9.56 7.25 17.16
N SER A 8 8.58 7.96 17.73
CA SER A 8 7.47 8.53 16.96
C SER A 8 7.89 9.73 16.13
N LEU A 9 8.86 10.52 16.59
CA LEU A 9 9.37 11.66 15.83
C LEU A 9 10.24 11.19 14.66
N ALA A 10 11.08 10.16 14.86
CA ALA A 10 11.92 9.60 13.81
C ALA A 10 11.08 8.98 12.66
N HIS A 11 10.01 8.27 12.99
CA HIS A 11 9.08 7.71 11.99
C HIS A 11 8.29 8.79 11.25
N ALA A 12 7.86 9.84 11.95
CA ALA A 12 7.19 10.99 11.32
C ALA A 12 8.15 11.77 10.40
N LEU A 13 9.41 11.95 10.81
CA LEU A 13 10.49 12.53 9.99
C LEU A 13 10.77 11.67 8.75
N LEU A 14 10.79 10.35 8.86
CA LEU A 14 11.00 9.43 7.73
C LEU A 14 9.87 9.52 6.69
N LEU A 15 8.61 9.52 7.13
CA LEU A 15 7.43 9.70 6.26
C LEU A 15 7.35 11.09 5.62
N CYS A 16 7.81 12.10 6.35
CA CYS A 16 7.92 13.46 5.85
C CYS A 16 9.03 13.61 4.80
N VAL A 17 10.16 12.91 4.97
CA VAL A 17 11.26 12.83 3.98
C VAL A 17 10.78 12.12 2.71
N LEU A 18 9.97 11.06 2.86
CA LEU A 18 9.26 10.37 1.77
C LEU A 18 8.35 11.31 0.95
N ALA A 19 7.70 12.29 1.57
CA ALA A 19 6.84 13.25 0.86
C ALA A 19 7.63 14.28 0.02
N VAL A 20 8.91 14.52 0.34
CA VAL A 20 9.79 15.39 -0.45
C VAL A 20 10.36 14.64 -1.66
N THR A 21 10.60 13.33 -1.55
CA THR A 21 11.09 12.49 -2.66
C THR A 21 9.99 12.00 -3.60
N ILE A 22 8.77 11.78 -3.12
CA ILE A 22 7.66 11.25 -3.94
C ILE A 22 6.77 12.37 -4.52
N GLY A 23 6.79 13.57 -3.95
CA GLY A 23 5.88 14.67 -4.29
C GLY A 23 6.24 15.53 -5.51
N CYS A 24 7.15 15.10 -6.38
CA CYS A 24 7.47 15.82 -7.62
C CYS A 24 6.53 15.43 -8.76
N ASP A 25 5.23 15.66 -8.59
CA ASP A 25 4.38 15.90 -9.75
C ASP A 25 4.69 17.32 -10.26
N SER A 26 5.53 17.37 -11.30
CA SER A 26 5.58 18.39 -12.35
C SER A 26 5.78 19.85 -11.94
N TYR A 27 6.86 20.25 -11.26
CA TYR A 27 7.38 21.63 -11.38
C TYR A 27 8.90 21.70 -11.14
N HIS A 28 9.63 22.18 -12.15
CA HIS A 28 11.06 22.50 -12.13
C HIS A 28 11.43 23.40 -10.94
N THR A 29 12.11 22.88 -9.92
CA THR A 29 13.13 23.64 -9.19
C THR A 29 14.25 22.70 -8.75
N GLY A 30 15.49 23.00 -9.17
CA GLY A 30 16.67 22.19 -8.89
C GLY A 30 17.00 22.18 -7.40
N THR A 31 17.00 20.99 -6.81
CA THR A 31 17.61 20.72 -5.51
C THR A 31 18.96 20.06 -5.77
N ASN A 32 20.03 20.70 -5.30
CA ASN A 32 21.42 20.28 -5.56
C ASN A 32 21.70 18.92 -4.86
N LEU A 33 22.44 18.01 -5.53
CA LEU A 33 22.78 16.64 -5.05
C LEU A 33 23.37 16.63 -3.62
N GLU A 34 24.18 17.64 -3.30
CA GLU A 34 24.78 17.84 -1.99
C GLU A 34 23.74 18.02 -0.87
N THR A 35 22.58 18.59 -1.22
CA THR A 35 21.50 18.88 -0.27
C THR A 35 20.68 17.62 0.02
N ALA A 36 20.34 16.84 -1.01
CA ALA A 36 19.63 15.55 -0.87
C ALA A 36 20.45 14.51 -0.08
N PHE A 37 21.78 14.50 -0.27
CA PHE A 37 22.70 13.68 0.52
C PHE A 37 22.71 14.12 1.99
N ARG A 38 22.92 15.42 2.28
CA ARG A 38 22.83 15.96 3.65
C ARG A 38 21.48 15.69 4.32
N TYR A 39 20.37 15.69 3.57
CA TYR A 39 19.04 15.35 4.09
C TYR A 39 18.91 13.88 4.50
N THR A 40 19.49 12.96 3.72
CA THR A 40 19.50 11.54 4.06
C THR A 40 20.40 11.28 5.28
N THR A 41 21.56 11.95 5.35
CA THR A 41 22.52 11.85 6.46
C THR A 41 22.01 12.46 7.77
N ALA A 42 21.32 13.62 7.74
CA ALA A 42 20.82 14.26 8.95
C ALA A 42 19.63 13.53 9.60
N VAL A 43 18.83 12.82 8.79
CA VAL A 43 17.74 11.95 9.25
C VAL A 43 18.30 10.66 9.85
N SER A 44 19.42 10.18 9.32
CA SER A 44 20.08 8.95 9.78
C SER A 44 20.94 9.17 11.05
N GLU A 45 21.56 10.33 11.22
CA GLU A 45 22.29 10.72 12.45
C GLU A 45 21.39 10.76 13.70
N ARG A 46 20.17 11.31 13.59
CA ARG A 46 19.23 11.37 14.73
C ARG A 46 18.60 10.01 15.08
N ALA A 47 18.59 9.07 14.14
CA ALA A 47 18.08 7.70 14.34
C ALA A 47 19.17 6.71 14.78
N GLY A 48 20.44 7.14 14.86
CA GLY A 48 21.57 6.26 15.14
C GLY A 48 21.87 5.27 14.00
N ILE A 49 21.45 5.60 12.77
CA ILE A 49 21.56 4.73 11.59
C ILE A 49 22.75 5.19 10.73
N LEU A 50 23.90 4.62 11.06
CA LEU A 50 25.14 4.42 10.28
C LEU A 50 26.08 5.59 9.90
N GLU A 51 27.36 5.28 10.11
CA GLU A 51 28.59 5.92 9.65
C GLU A 51 28.67 6.06 8.12
N ILE A 52 28.91 7.30 7.70
CA ILE A 52 29.67 7.81 6.53
C ILE A 52 29.81 6.85 5.33
N LEU A 53 29.02 7.12 4.27
CA LEU A 53 29.37 6.77 2.89
C LEU A 53 30.33 7.85 2.34
N GLU A 54 31.47 7.44 1.77
CA GLU A 54 32.45 8.39 1.22
C GLU A 54 31.93 9.10 -0.05
N PRO A 55 32.29 10.38 -0.28
CA PRO A 55 31.78 11.22 -1.38
C PRO A 55 32.19 10.79 -2.81
N ALA A 56 33.19 9.91 -2.96
CA ALA A 56 33.92 9.73 -4.22
C ALA A 56 33.18 8.94 -5.32
N LEU A 57 31.92 8.54 -5.12
CA LEU A 57 31.14 7.74 -6.08
C LEU A 57 30.11 8.55 -6.90
N LEU A 58 29.98 9.85 -6.66
CA LEU A 58 28.96 10.71 -7.30
C LEU A 58 29.49 11.56 -8.47
N ASP A 59 30.81 11.62 -8.69
CA ASP A 59 31.41 12.46 -9.74
C ASP A 59 31.16 11.93 -11.18
N SER A 60 30.63 10.72 -11.35
CA SER A 60 30.26 10.17 -12.66
C SER A 60 28.76 10.19 -12.98
N ALA A 61 27.91 10.62 -12.03
CA ALA A 61 26.48 10.78 -12.27
C ALA A 61 26.21 12.17 -12.86
N SER A 62 26.00 12.25 -14.17
CA SER A 62 25.61 13.51 -14.82
C SER A 62 24.36 14.08 -14.15
N ALA A 63 24.46 15.32 -13.67
CA ALA A 63 23.46 16.05 -12.90
C ALA A 63 22.20 16.46 -13.69
N ALA A 64 21.66 15.58 -14.53
CA ALA A 64 20.42 15.77 -15.26
C ALA A 64 19.37 14.77 -14.74
N GLU A 65 18.27 15.32 -14.24
CA GLU A 65 17.01 14.68 -13.87
C GLU A 65 16.99 13.92 -12.53
N SER A 66 16.10 14.37 -11.64
CA SER A 66 15.78 13.79 -10.33
C SER A 66 15.11 12.40 -10.39
N ASP A 67 15.07 11.76 -11.56
CA ASP A 67 14.33 10.53 -11.84
C ASP A 67 15.16 9.25 -11.58
N GLY A 68 16.36 9.40 -11.02
CA GLY A 68 17.32 8.30 -10.92
C GLY A 68 17.30 7.50 -9.62
N LEU A 69 16.62 7.92 -8.55
CA LEU A 69 16.71 7.26 -7.23
C LEU A 69 15.35 6.74 -6.77
N THR A 70 15.25 5.43 -6.54
CA THR A 70 14.06 4.80 -5.92
C THR A 70 14.47 4.13 -4.61
N SER A 71 13.79 4.44 -3.50
CA SER A 71 14.07 3.84 -2.19
C SER A 71 13.00 2.84 -1.77
N TYR A 72 13.44 1.74 -1.17
CA TYR A 72 12.60 0.64 -0.68
C TYR A 72 12.84 0.48 0.82
N PHE A 73 11.77 0.23 1.58
CA PHE A 73 11.83 -0.01 3.01
C PHE A 73 11.16 -1.36 3.33
N ASN A 74 11.64 -2.02 4.38
CA ASN A 74 10.95 -3.20 4.91
C ASN A 74 9.65 -2.79 5.63
N GLU A 75 8.79 -3.76 5.93
CA GLU A 75 7.48 -3.51 6.58
C GLU A 75 7.58 -2.74 7.91
N THR A 76 8.69 -2.88 8.64
CA THR A 76 8.92 -2.22 9.93
C THR A 76 9.61 -0.86 9.81
N GLY A 77 10.05 -0.47 8.61
CA GLY A 77 10.82 0.75 8.37
C GLY A 77 12.24 0.75 8.95
N THR A 78 12.73 -0.39 9.47
CA THR A 78 14.07 -0.50 10.09
C THR A 78 15.18 -0.79 9.09
N GLY A 79 14.84 -1.20 7.86
CA GLY A 79 15.78 -1.47 6.79
C GLY A 79 15.43 -0.67 5.54
N ALA A 80 16.45 -0.26 4.81
CA ALA A 80 16.30 0.46 3.55
C ALA A 80 17.26 -0.05 2.49
N ALA A 81 16.83 -0.02 1.24
CA ALA A 81 17.63 -0.21 0.05
C ALA A 81 17.28 0.88 -0.96
N SER A 82 18.17 1.14 -1.91
CA SER A 82 17.91 2.13 -2.95
C SER A 82 18.46 1.67 -4.29
N VAL A 83 17.72 1.93 -5.35
CA VAL A 83 18.13 1.72 -6.73
C VAL A 83 18.47 3.09 -7.32
N VAL A 84 19.68 3.22 -7.82
CA VAL A 84 20.22 4.44 -8.43
C VAL A 84 20.46 4.17 -9.90
N LYS A 85 19.79 4.89 -10.77
CA LYS A 85 20.06 4.97 -12.20
C LYS A 85 21.34 5.75 -12.41
N THR A 86 22.36 5.09 -12.91
CA THR A 86 23.69 5.64 -13.21
C THR A 86 23.90 5.91 -14.70
N GLY A 87 22.95 5.51 -15.55
CA GLY A 87 22.91 5.81 -16.99
C GLY A 87 21.57 5.42 -17.62
N PRO A 88 21.40 5.58 -18.95
CA PRO A 88 20.13 5.31 -19.63
C PRO A 88 19.54 3.91 -19.36
N SER A 89 20.40 2.91 -19.24
CA SER A 89 20.07 1.52 -18.90
C SER A 89 21.14 0.92 -17.99
N SER A 90 21.59 1.71 -17.01
CA SER A 90 22.56 1.27 -16.00
C SER A 90 22.07 1.68 -14.62
N PHE A 91 22.08 0.73 -13.69
CA PHE A 91 21.55 0.87 -12.35
C PHE A 91 22.50 0.23 -11.32
N ARG A 92 22.57 0.84 -10.14
CA ARG A 92 23.24 0.28 -8.96
C ARG A 92 22.27 0.15 -7.81
N VAL A 93 22.52 -0.82 -6.95
CA VAL A 93 21.72 -1.11 -5.77
C VAL A 93 22.55 -0.83 -4.53
N LEU A 94 22.00 0.00 -3.65
CA LEU A 94 22.57 0.35 -2.35
C LEU A 94 21.80 -0.39 -1.27
N HIS A 95 22.52 -1.09 -0.40
CA HIS A 95 21.94 -1.75 0.77
C HIS A 95 22.96 -1.76 1.91
N LYS A 96 22.57 -1.18 3.05
CA LYS A 96 23.50 -0.90 4.15
C LYS A 96 24.70 -0.07 3.64
N HIS A 97 25.93 -0.50 3.95
CA HIS A 97 27.17 0.12 3.49
C HIS A 97 27.68 -0.45 2.15
N LYS A 98 26.88 -1.24 1.43
CA LYS A 98 27.30 -1.90 0.20
C LYS A 98 26.64 -1.25 -1.01
N VAL A 99 27.45 -1.09 -2.06
CA VAL A 99 27.01 -0.70 -3.41
C VAL A 99 27.27 -1.88 -4.32
N SER A 100 26.29 -2.28 -5.11
CA SER A 100 26.44 -3.36 -6.09
C SER A 100 27.31 -2.94 -7.28
N GLY A 101 27.64 -3.92 -8.13
CA GLY A 101 28.03 -3.63 -9.52
C GLY A 101 26.87 -3.03 -10.32
N GLU A 102 27.12 -2.75 -11.59
CA GLU A 102 26.10 -2.20 -12.50
C GLU A 102 25.24 -3.29 -13.11
N TYR A 103 23.94 -2.98 -13.23
CA TYR A 103 22.94 -3.84 -13.85
C TYR A 103 22.19 -3.08 -14.94
N ALA A 104 21.75 -3.79 -15.97
CA ALA A 104 20.95 -3.21 -17.06
C ALA A 104 19.53 -2.81 -16.64
N GLY A 105 19.04 -3.40 -15.54
CA GLY A 105 17.74 -3.14 -14.93
C GLY A 105 17.67 -3.75 -13.54
N VAL A 106 16.76 -3.25 -12.70
CA VAL A 106 16.51 -3.78 -11.35
C VAL A 106 15.00 -3.79 -11.12
N GLU A 107 14.46 -4.95 -10.79
CA GLU A 107 13.04 -5.20 -10.62
C GLU A 107 12.76 -5.95 -9.31
N SER A 108 11.52 -5.90 -8.82
CA SER A 108 11.05 -6.69 -7.66
C SER A 108 11.99 -6.65 -6.43
N VAL A 109 12.41 -5.44 -6.03
CA VAL A 109 13.29 -5.23 -4.88
C VAL A 109 12.55 -5.53 -3.57
N THR A 110 13.03 -6.50 -2.81
CA THR A 110 12.43 -6.95 -1.55
C THR A 110 13.47 -7.00 -0.44
N LEU A 111 13.20 -6.33 0.68
CA LEU A 111 13.98 -6.43 1.91
C LEU A 111 13.42 -7.53 2.82
N SER A 112 14.29 -8.20 3.57
CA SER A 112 13.84 -9.06 4.66
C SER A 112 13.16 -8.27 5.78
N PRO A 113 12.28 -8.89 6.59
CA PRO A 113 11.63 -8.24 7.72
C PRO A 113 12.57 -7.55 8.70
N ASP A 114 13.78 -8.09 8.95
CA ASP A 114 14.80 -7.45 9.79
C ASP A 114 15.64 -6.38 9.05
N GLY A 115 15.41 -6.18 7.76
CA GLY A 115 16.12 -5.25 6.90
C GLY A 115 17.54 -5.68 6.51
N ARG A 116 17.99 -6.84 6.99
CA ARG A 116 19.39 -7.26 6.85
C ARG A 116 19.68 -7.96 5.54
N ARG A 117 18.69 -8.46 4.83
CA ARG A 117 18.85 -9.14 3.55
C ARG A 117 18.09 -8.43 2.46
N LEU A 118 18.58 -8.57 1.23
CA LEU A 118 18.00 -7.96 0.06
C LEU A 118 17.93 -8.96 -1.08
N ALA A 119 16.79 -8.99 -1.76
CA ALA A 119 16.60 -9.71 -3.00
C ALA A 119 16.08 -8.76 -4.09
N PHE A 120 16.52 -8.95 -5.33
CA PHE A 120 16.00 -8.24 -6.50
C PHE A 120 16.23 -9.05 -7.77
N VAL A 121 15.47 -8.75 -8.81
CA VAL A 121 15.54 -9.40 -10.12
C VAL A 121 16.29 -8.49 -11.09
N ILE A 122 17.19 -9.06 -11.89
CA ILE A 122 17.91 -8.36 -12.96
C ILE A 122 17.69 -9.05 -14.31
N PRO A 123 17.55 -8.29 -15.41
CA PRO A 123 17.68 -8.84 -16.76
C PRO A 123 19.16 -9.04 -17.11
N GLU A 124 19.50 -10.20 -17.68
CA GLU A 124 20.83 -10.53 -18.19
C GLU A 124 20.70 -11.48 -19.39
N ASN A 125 21.29 -11.12 -20.54
CA ASN A 125 21.36 -11.97 -21.74
C ASN A 125 20.00 -12.53 -22.21
N GLY A 126 18.95 -11.69 -22.17
CA GLY A 126 17.58 -12.08 -22.56
C GLY A 126 16.86 -13.00 -21.56
N LYS A 127 17.44 -13.20 -20.37
CA LYS A 127 16.88 -13.95 -19.24
C LYS A 127 16.84 -13.07 -18.00
N PHE A 128 16.27 -13.58 -16.93
CA PHE A 128 16.24 -12.93 -15.62
C PHE A 128 17.02 -13.74 -14.59
N ARG A 129 17.63 -13.06 -13.62
CA ARG A 129 18.33 -13.67 -12.48
C ARG A 129 17.86 -13.05 -11.18
N MET A 130 17.70 -13.90 -10.16
CA MET A 130 17.52 -13.44 -8.79
C MET A 130 18.90 -13.11 -8.20
N VAL A 131 19.06 -11.92 -7.63
CA VAL A 131 20.22 -11.53 -6.84
C VAL A 131 19.82 -11.53 -5.37
N ILE A 132 20.53 -12.30 -4.54
CA ILE A 132 20.27 -12.41 -3.11
C ILE A 132 21.54 -12.04 -2.36
N ASP A 133 21.48 -10.97 -1.57
CA ASP A 133 22.62 -10.48 -0.77
C ASP A 133 23.90 -10.27 -1.62
N GLY A 134 23.72 -9.82 -2.87
CA GLY A 134 24.79 -9.58 -3.85
C GLY A 134 25.23 -10.81 -4.64
N ARG A 135 24.69 -12.00 -4.35
CA ARG A 135 24.98 -13.24 -5.10
C ARG A 135 23.97 -13.44 -6.20
N MET A 136 24.44 -13.61 -7.43
CA MET A 136 23.60 -13.85 -8.60
C MET A 136 23.26 -15.33 -8.72
N GLY A 137 21.97 -15.65 -8.82
CA GLY A 137 21.46 -16.99 -9.02
C GLY A 137 21.49 -17.44 -10.50
N ARG A 138 20.94 -18.64 -10.73
CA ARG A 138 20.77 -19.24 -12.06
C ARG A 138 19.78 -18.45 -12.94
N PRO A 139 19.95 -18.44 -14.28
CA PRO A 139 19.10 -17.66 -15.18
C PRO A 139 17.79 -18.40 -15.52
N PHE A 140 16.70 -17.64 -15.64
CA PHE A 140 15.36 -18.13 -15.99
C PHE A 140 14.70 -17.27 -17.05
N GLU A 141 13.68 -17.80 -17.72
CA GLU A 141 12.90 -17.04 -18.71
C GLU A 141 12.14 -15.88 -18.06
N GLN A 142 11.57 -16.11 -16.88
CA GLN A 142 10.89 -15.10 -16.06
C GLN A 142 11.02 -15.47 -14.59
N ILE A 143 10.99 -14.46 -13.72
CA ILE A 143 11.05 -14.60 -12.27
C ILE A 143 9.96 -13.71 -11.67
N GLY A 144 9.16 -14.26 -10.77
CA GLY A 144 8.15 -13.53 -10.01
C GLY A 144 8.73 -12.77 -8.82
N SER A 145 7.89 -11.99 -8.15
CA SER A 145 8.35 -11.20 -7.01
C SER A 145 8.73 -12.10 -5.81
N PRO A 146 9.90 -11.88 -5.20
CA PRO A 146 10.35 -12.68 -4.08
C PRO A 146 9.70 -12.24 -2.77
N VAL A 147 9.53 -13.19 -1.85
CA VAL A 147 9.07 -12.95 -0.48
C VAL A 147 10.01 -13.61 0.53
N PHE A 148 10.44 -12.85 1.54
CA PHE A 148 11.21 -13.40 2.67
C PHE A 148 10.28 -14.01 3.71
N THR A 149 10.72 -15.08 4.35
CA THR A 149 10.05 -15.60 5.55
C THR A 149 10.08 -14.59 6.70
N PRO A 150 9.10 -14.60 7.62
CA PRO A 150 9.04 -13.67 8.76
C PRO A 150 10.30 -13.63 9.62
N ASP A 151 11.00 -14.75 9.74
CA ASP A 151 12.26 -14.87 10.48
C ASP A 151 13.48 -14.33 9.69
N SER A 152 13.27 -13.80 8.48
CA SER A 152 14.28 -13.26 7.57
C SER A 152 15.29 -14.29 7.04
N ARG A 153 15.07 -15.59 7.26
CA ARG A 153 16.07 -16.64 6.94
C ARG A 153 15.95 -17.23 5.55
N HIS A 154 14.75 -17.29 5.00
CA HIS A 154 14.49 -18.00 3.76
C HIS A 154 13.81 -17.07 2.74
N LEU A 155 14.04 -17.31 1.45
CA LEU A 155 13.45 -16.57 0.35
C LEU A 155 12.67 -17.52 -0.55
N ALA A 156 11.40 -17.17 -0.83
CA ALA A 156 10.56 -17.87 -1.78
C ALA A 156 10.26 -16.98 -2.99
N TYR A 157 10.31 -17.55 -4.19
CA TYR A 157 9.93 -16.86 -5.43
C TYR A 157 9.50 -17.90 -6.46
N LYS A 158 8.76 -17.47 -7.49
CA LYS A 158 8.43 -18.35 -8.61
C LYS A 158 9.32 -18.07 -9.81
N VAL A 159 9.51 -19.08 -10.64
CA VAL A 159 10.23 -18.97 -11.91
C VAL A 159 9.45 -19.64 -13.01
N LYS A 160 9.61 -19.13 -14.23
CA LYS A 160 9.12 -19.80 -15.43
C LYS A 160 10.20 -20.74 -15.95
N SER A 161 9.88 -22.02 -16.00
CA SER A 161 10.72 -23.09 -16.55
C SER A 161 9.95 -23.79 -17.65
N GLY A 162 10.30 -23.50 -18.92
CA GLY A 162 9.49 -23.88 -20.07
C GLY A 162 8.11 -23.19 -20.04
N ALA A 163 7.04 -23.95 -20.26
CA ALA A 163 5.69 -23.37 -20.30
C ALA A 163 5.10 -23.01 -18.92
N LEU A 164 5.75 -23.40 -17.81
CA LEU A 164 5.08 -23.49 -16.53
C LEU A 164 5.83 -22.76 -15.40
N TRP A 165 5.05 -22.19 -14.47
CA TRP A 165 5.57 -21.56 -13.27
C TRP A 165 5.83 -22.59 -12.16
N ARG A 166 6.94 -22.43 -11.46
CA ARG A 166 7.42 -23.31 -10.39
C ARG A 166 7.92 -22.51 -9.19
N LEU A 167 7.71 -23.03 -7.99
CA LEU A 167 8.18 -22.43 -6.75
C LEU A 167 9.67 -22.77 -6.53
N ILE A 168 10.44 -21.77 -6.11
CA ILE A 168 11.77 -21.93 -5.55
C ILE A 168 11.76 -21.42 -4.11
N VAL A 169 12.44 -22.16 -3.22
CA VAL A 169 12.78 -21.70 -1.87
C VAL A 169 14.27 -21.91 -1.66
N ASP A 170 15.00 -20.83 -1.35
CA ASP A 170 16.46 -20.83 -1.19
C ASP A 170 17.20 -21.58 -2.32
N GLU A 171 16.91 -21.19 -3.56
CA GLU A 171 17.45 -21.77 -4.81
C GLU A 171 17.03 -23.21 -5.11
N LYS A 172 16.36 -23.91 -4.18
CA LYS A 172 15.82 -25.26 -4.37
C LYS A 172 14.45 -25.20 -5.05
N LEU A 173 14.29 -26.02 -6.08
CA LEU A 173 13.03 -26.13 -6.82
C LEU A 173 12.06 -27.02 -6.04
N ALA A 174 10.80 -26.58 -5.92
CA ALA A 174 9.72 -27.40 -5.40
C ALA A 174 9.33 -28.53 -6.36
N ASP A 175 8.41 -29.39 -5.93
CA ASP A 175 7.88 -30.49 -6.75
C ASP A 175 7.32 -29.99 -8.10
N GLU A 176 7.95 -30.44 -9.19
CA GLU A 176 7.68 -29.96 -10.54
C GLU A 176 6.33 -30.43 -11.11
N ARG A 177 5.62 -31.32 -10.42
CA ARG A 177 4.30 -31.80 -10.85
C ARG A 177 3.22 -30.73 -10.70
N PHE A 178 3.44 -29.73 -9.84
CA PHE A 178 2.44 -28.71 -9.55
C PHE A 178 2.71 -27.41 -10.33
N LEU A 179 1.62 -26.84 -10.85
CA LEU A 179 1.61 -25.59 -11.57
C LEU A 179 1.36 -24.46 -10.59
N VAL A 180 2.28 -23.50 -10.46
CA VAL A 180 2.15 -22.36 -9.55
C VAL A 180 1.33 -21.24 -10.20
N TYR A 181 0.37 -20.69 -9.45
CA TYR A 181 -0.45 -19.55 -9.83
C TYR A 181 -0.32 -18.43 -8.78
N GLY A 182 -0.33 -17.17 -9.25
CA GLY A 182 -0.09 -16.01 -8.37
C GLY A 182 1.35 -15.93 -7.86
N GLU A 183 1.63 -14.99 -6.95
CA GLU A 183 2.92 -14.85 -6.27
C GLU A 183 2.94 -15.65 -4.95
N PRO A 184 4.11 -16.16 -4.50
CA PRO A 184 4.28 -16.64 -3.13
C PRO A 184 3.92 -15.55 -2.12
N ARG A 185 3.24 -15.95 -1.04
CA ARG A 185 2.90 -15.05 0.06
C ARG A 185 3.30 -15.65 1.39
N MET A 186 3.64 -14.81 2.36
CA MET A 186 3.87 -15.29 3.72
C MET A 186 2.61 -15.16 4.57
N SER A 187 2.20 -16.28 5.16
CA SER A 187 1.20 -16.27 6.22
C SER A 187 1.86 -15.87 7.54
N LYS A 188 1.48 -14.70 8.09
CA LYS A 188 2.06 -14.17 9.33
C LYS A 188 1.75 -15.04 10.54
N GLY A 189 0.55 -15.61 10.60
CA GLY A 189 0.14 -16.46 11.72
C GLY A 189 0.57 -17.92 11.61
N LEU A 190 0.73 -18.46 10.40
CA LEU A 190 1.21 -19.84 10.21
C LEU A 190 2.74 -19.93 10.11
N SER A 191 3.42 -18.83 9.79
CA SER A 191 4.85 -18.82 9.44
C SER A 191 5.15 -19.84 8.34
N ARG A 192 4.35 -19.78 7.26
CA ARG A 192 4.43 -20.66 6.08
C ARG A 192 4.34 -19.85 4.80
N ILE A 193 4.98 -20.36 3.76
CA ILE A 193 4.86 -19.84 2.40
C ILE A 193 3.55 -20.40 1.85
N ILE A 194 2.63 -19.52 1.46
CA ILE A 194 1.34 -19.86 0.87
C ILE A 194 1.43 -19.66 -0.63
N ILE A 195 1.05 -20.68 -1.39
CA ILE A 195 1.00 -20.69 -2.85
C ILE A 195 -0.36 -21.21 -3.29
N MET A 196 -0.83 -20.73 -4.44
CA MET A 196 -1.91 -21.37 -5.19
C MET A 196 -1.31 -22.29 -6.25
N GLU A 197 -1.76 -23.55 -6.27
CA GLU A 197 -1.28 -24.56 -7.21
C GLU A 197 -2.42 -25.24 -7.95
N LYS A 198 -2.12 -25.83 -9.11
CA LYS A 198 -2.98 -26.85 -9.72
C LYS A 198 -2.14 -28.08 -10.07
N ALA A 199 -2.70 -29.27 -9.90
CA ALA A 199 -2.05 -30.51 -10.33
C ALA A 199 -2.02 -30.65 -11.87
N SER A 200 -2.97 -30.02 -12.56
CA SER A 200 -3.04 -29.87 -14.01
C SER A 200 -3.90 -28.65 -14.35
N GLU A 201 -3.94 -28.22 -15.62
CA GLU A 201 -4.80 -27.11 -16.05
C GLU A 201 -6.30 -27.38 -15.80
N GLN A 202 -6.72 -28.65 -15.81
CA GLN A 202 -8.11 -29.07 -15.55
C GLN A 202 -8.42 -29.26 -14.05
N SER A 203 -7.39 -29.34 -13.20
CA SER A 203 -7.57 -29.51 -11.75
C SER A 203 -8.11 -28.24 -11.08
N PRO A 204 -8.84 -28.34 -9.96
CA PRO A 204 -9.15 -27.17 -9.15
C PRO A 204 -7.88 -26.54 -8.59
N TYR A 205 -7.97 -25.28 -8.15
CA TYR A 205 -6.89 -24.68 -7.38
C TYR A 205 -6.73 -25.38 -6.03
N ALA A 206 -5.50 -25.44 -5.55
CA ALA A 206 -5.16 -25.83 -4.19
C ALA A 206 -4.44 -24.66 -3.52
N ILE A 207 -4.87 -24.29 -2.32
CA ILE A 207 -4.09 -23.44 -1.43
C ILE A 207 -3.15 -24.36 -0.66
N VAL A 208 -1.86 -24.11 -0.77
CA VAL A 208 -0.81 -25.00 -0.27
C VAL A 208 0.14 -24.21 0.61
N ALA A 209 0.47 -24.80 1.77
CA ALA A 209 1.51 -24.31 2.64
C ALA A 209 2.82 -25.08 2.40
N TYR A 210 3.90 -24.32 2.24
CA TYR A 210 5.27 -24.82 2.22
C TYR A 210 6.02 -24.34 3.46
N THR A 211 6.81 -25.23 4.04
CA THR A 211 7.93 -24.88 4.94
C THR A 211 9.16 -24.49 4.11
N SER A 212 10.19 -23.95 4.76
CA SER A 212 11.42 -23.54 4.08
C SER A 212 12.25 -24.72 3.52
N ASP A 213 12.09 -25.92 4.07
CA ASP A 213 12.64 -27.17 3.54
C ASP A 213 11.74 -27.82 2.47
N LEU A 214 10.79 -27.07 1.90
CA LEU A 214 9.87 -27.48 0.85
C LEU A 214 8.90 -28.61 1.24
N LYS A 215 8.64 -28.84 2.54
CA LYS A 215 7.57 -29.74 2.97
C LYS A 215 6.21 -29.13 2.61
N ARG A 216 5.52 -29.81 1.69
CA ARG A 216 4.23 -29.42 1.12
C ARG A 216 3.08 -29.89 2.01
N THR A 217 2.09 -29.04 2.26
CA THR A 217 0.82 -29.40 2.92
C THR A 217 -0.33 -28.71 2.21
N VAL A 218 -1.28 -29.49 1.69
CA VAL A 218 -2.51 -28.94 1.09
C VAL A 218 -3.38 -28.42 2.22
N ILE A 219 -3.72 -27.13 2.19
CA ILE A 219 -4.67 -26.53 3.15
C ILE A 219 -6.09 -26.79 2.67
N LYS A 220 -6.37 -26.50 1.40
CA LYS A 220 -7.71 -26.68 0.81
C LYS A 220 -7.63 -26.73 -0.70
N GLU A 221 -8.34 -27.69 -1.31
CA GLU A 221 -8.67 -27.65 -2.73
C GLU A 221 -9.98 -26.88 -2.93
N ILE A 222 -10.01 -26.03 -3.95
CA ILE A 222 -11.13 -25.14 -4.20
C ILE A 222 -11.37 -24.96 -5.71
N PRO A 223 -12.59 -25.27 -6.20
CA PRO A 223 -12.98 -25.02 -7.59
C PRO A 223 -13.32 -23.54 -7.78
N ALA A 224 -12.35 -22.68 -7.52
CA ALA A 224 -12.50 -21.24 -7.63
C ALA A 224 -12.13 -20.76 -9.04
N GLN A 225 -12.80 -19.70 -9.48
CA GLN A 225 -12.30 -18.85 -10.54
C GLN A 225 -11.10 -18.04 -10.04
N ASP A 226 -11.24 -17.41 -8.87
CA ASP A 226 -10.25 -16.53 -8.25
C ASP A 226 -10.21 -16.72 -6.72
N VAL A 227 -9.05 -16.47 -6.12
CA VAL A 227 -8.84 -16.54 -4.67
C VAL A 227 -8.08 -15.31 -4.18
N TYR A 228 -8.61 -14.71 -3.13
CA TYR A 228 -8.08 -13.53 -2.45
C TYR A 228 -7.69 -13.90 -1.03
N PHE A 229 -6.71 -13.19 -0.49
CA PHE A 229 -6.28 -13.32 0.90
C PHE A 229 -6.34 -11.96 1.58
N ASP A 230 -6.59 -11.97 2.88
CA ASP A 230 -6.35 -10.80 3.72
C ASP A 230 -4.86 -10.45 3.78
N GLN A 231 -4.54 -9.29 4.36
CA GLN A 231 -3.18 -8.77 4.41
C GLN A 231 -2.19 -9.71 5.12
N ASP A 232 -2.65 -10.42 6.16
CA ASP A 232 -1.82 -11.34 6.95
C ASP A 232 -1.80 -12.77 6.40
N VAL A 233 -2.55 -13.03 5.33
CA VAL A 233 -2.70 -14.33 4.67
C VAL A 233 -3.09 -15.40 5.68
N MET A 234 -4.19 -15.14 6.37
CA MET A 234 -4.82 -15.98 7.39
C MET A 234 -6.28 -16.31 7.04
N THR A 235 -6.93 -15.46 6.26
CA THR A 235 -8.28 -15.65 5.74
C THR A 235 -8.23 -15.63 4.22
N ALA A 236 -8.90 -16.59 3.59
CA ALA A 236 -9.07 -16.64 2.15
C ALA A 236 -10.54 -16.41 1.78
N ALA A 237 -10.75 -15.69 0.69
CA ALA A 237 -12.05 -15.55 0.03
C ALA A 237 -11.92 -16.01 -1.41
N ALA A 238 -12.75 -16.95 -1.82
CA ALA A 238 -12.70 -17.52 -3.16
C ALA A 238 -14.01 -17.30 -3.90
N ILE A 239 -13.91 -16.94 -5.18
CA ILE A 239 -15.05 -16.83 -6.08
C ILE A 239 -15.27 -18.22 -6.70
N VAL A 240 -16.28 -18.94 -6.22
CA VAL A 240 -16.65 -20.27 -6.73
C VAL A 240 -17.76 -20.14 -7.76
N VAL A 241 -17.62 -20.86 -8.87
CA VAL A 241 -18.60 -20.87 -9.97
C VAL A 241 -19.37 -22.19 -9.97
N LYS A 242 -20.70 -22.11 -9.92
CA LYS A 242 -21.59 -23.27 -10.02
C LYS A 242 -22.83 -22.86 -10.80
N ASP A 243 -23.23 -23.67 -11.78
CA ASP A 243 -24.43 -23.44 -12.60
C ASP A 243 -24.48 -22.01 -13.22
N ASN A 244 -23.32 -21.55 -13.69
CA ASN A 244 -23.10 -20.20 -14.25
C ASN A 244 -23.39 -19.04 -13.27
N LYS A 245 -23.45 -19.33 -11.96
CA LYS A 245 -23.52 -18.36 -10.88
C LYS A 245 -22.22 -18.35 -10.09
N LYS A 246 -21.87 -17.18 -9.59
CA LYS A 246 -20.69 -16.95 -8.75
C LYS A 246 -21.13 -16.70 -7.31
N ARG A 247 -20.34 -17.19 -6.37
CA ARG A 247 -20.47 -16.86 -4.95
C ARG A 247 -19.11 -16.76 -4.28
N VAL A 248 -19.04 -15.95 -3.22
CA VAL A 248 -17.86 -15.88 -2.38
C VAL A 248 -17.92 -16.96 -1.31
N VAL A 249 -16.84 -17.71 -1.16
CA VAL A 249 -16.62 -18.66 -0.06
C VAL A 249 -15.44 -18.18 0.77
N VAL A 250 -15.68 -17.91 2.05
CA VAL A 250 -14.67 -17.38 2.99
C VAL A 250 -14.33 -18.44 4.03
N PHE A 251 -13.04 -18.61 4.32
CA PHE A 251 -12.55 -19.54 5.34
C PHE A 251 -11.19 -19.09 5.88
N THR A 252 -10.84 -19.57 7.08
CA THR A 252 -9.50 -19.34 7.65
C THR A 252 -8.55 -20.45 7.23
N LEU A 253 -7.26 -20.15 7.10
CA LEU A 253 -6.25 -21.16 6.77
C LEU A 253 -5.98 -22.12 7.95
N ARG A 254 -6.42 -21.79 9.18
CA ARG A 254 -6.34 -22.68 10.35
C ARG A 254 -7.48 -23.69 10.39
N GLU A 255 -8.66 -23.29 9.95
CA GLU A 255 -9.88 -24.11 9.96
C GLU A 255 -10.52 -24.13 8.56
N PRO A 256 -9.83 -24.66 7.53
CA PRO A 256 -10.31 -24.58 6.14
C PRO A 256 -11.59 -25.37 5.86
N GLY A 257 -12.03 -26.22 6.79
CA GLY A 257 -13.30 -26.93 6.71
C GLY A 257 -14.51 -26.07 7.09
N THR A 258 -14.31 -25.03 7.90
CA THR A 258 -15.38 -24.13 8.34
C THR A 258 -15.50 -22.97 7.34
N VAL A 259 -16.51 -23.03 6.48
CA VAL A 259 -16.71 -22.06 5.40
C VAL A 259 -17.93 -21.18 5.64
N ARG A 260 -17.83 -19.89 5.27
CA ARG A 260 -18.96 -18.96 5.16
C ARG A 260 -19.23 -18.72 3.69
N GLU A 261 -20.45 -18.99 3.25
CA GLU A 261 -20.86 -18.80 1.86
C GLU A 261 -21.72 -17.55 1.71
N GLY A 262 -21.43 -16.77 0.66
CA GLY A 262 -22.22 -15.62 0.26
C GLY A 262 -23.41 -15.97 -0.64
N ALA A 263 -24.22 -14.94 -0.94
CA ALA A 263 -25.28 -15.04 -1.93
C ALA A 263 -24.70 -15.25 -3.35
N GLU A 264 -25.54 -15.77 -4.24
CA GLU A 264 -25.20 -16.01 -5.64
C GLU A 264 -25.45 -14.77 -6.51
N PHE A 265 -24.54 -14.54 -7.45
CA PHE A 265 -24.54 -13.43 -8.41
C PHE A 265 -24.14 -13.94 -9.81
N ASP A 266 -24.45 -13.18 -10.86
CA ASP A 266 -23.95 -13.45 -12.21
C ASP A 266 -22.45 -13.10 -12.31
N GLU A 267 -22.07 -12.00 -11.66
CA GLU A 267 -20.69 -11.50 -11.63
C GLU A 267 -20.35 -10.99 -10.23
N ILE A 268 -19.08 -11.17 -9.82
CA ILE A 268 -18.55 -10.69 -8.53
C ILE A 268 -17.25 -9.96 -8.79
N THR A 269 -17.18 -8.71 -8.37
CA THR A 269 -16.02 -7.83 -8.59
C THR A 269 -15.64 -7.07 -7.33
N GLN A 270 -14.46 -6.43 -7.36
CA GLN A 270 -14.00 -5.47 -6.36
C GLN A 270 -14.02 -5.99 -4.91
N LEU A 271 -13.66 -7.26 -4.74
CA LEU A 271 -13.58 -7.90 -3.44
C LEU A 271 -12.42 -7.31 -2.61
N VAL A 272 -12.71 -6.94 -1.37
CA VAL A 272 -11.78 -6.26 -0.46
C VAL A 272 -11.97 -6.73 0.97
N PHE A 273 -10.86 -7.06 1.64
CA PHE A 273 -10.84 -7.29 3.08
C PHE A 273 -10.64 -5.98 3.84
N ASP A 274 -11.19 -5.91 5.04
CA ASP A 274 -10.77 -4.89 6.00
C ASP A 274 -9.31 -5.13 6.43
N LYS A 275 -8.68 -4.14 7.09
CA LYS A 275 -7.29 -4.25 7.53
C LYS A 275 -7.03 -5.40 8.50
N THR A 276 -8.06 -5.89 9.20
CA THR A 276 -7.92 -7.00 10.14
C THR A 276 -8.22 -8.37 9.53
N GLY A 277 -8.68 -8.43 8.28
CA GLY A 277 -9.07 -9.68 7.60
C GLY A 277 -10.32 -10.35 8.17
N ARG A 278 -11.11 -9.64 8.99
CA ARG A 278 -12.32 -10.15 9.66
C ARG A 278 -13.58 -9.89 8.85
N SER A 279 -13.59 -8.81 8.08
CA SER A 279 -14.71 -8.40 7.26
C SER A 279 -14.33 -8.34 5.81
N LEU A 280 -15.31 -8.64 4.96
CA LEU A 280 -15.16 -8.68 3.53
C LEU A 280 -16.30 -7.94 2.86
N ALA A 281 -15.95 -7.08 1.91
CA ALA A 281 -16.89 -6.42 1.03
C ALA A 281 -16.61 -6.76 -0.43
N TYR A 282 -17.65 -6.74 -1.26
CA TYR A 282 -17.54 -6.94 -2.70
C TYR A 282 -18.78 -6.39 -3.41
N VAL A 283 -18.69 -6.29 -4.74
CA VAL A 283 -19.82 -5.94 -5.60
C VAL A 283 -20.35 -7.20 -6.27
N GLY A 284 -21.61 -7.51 -6.05
CA GLY A 284 -22.33 -8.56 -6.77
C GLY A 284 -23.22 -7.96 -7.85
N GLN A 285 -23.41 -8.66 -8.97
CA GLN A 285 -24.31 -8.24 -10.06
C GLN A 285 -25.34 -9.33 -10.36
N LYS A 286 -26.61 -8.94 -10.60
CA LYS A 286 -27.68 -9.81 -11.11
C LYS A 286 -28.38 -9.12 -12.28
N GLY A 287 -28.17 -9.63 -13.50
CA GLY A 287 -28.60 -8.94 -14.72
C GLY A 287 -27.96 -7.55 -14.81
N ALA A 288 -28.79 -6.51 -14.88
CA ALA A 288 -28.34 -5.11 -14.88
C ALA A 288 -28.15 -4.53 -13.46
N GLU A 289 -28.66 -5.19 -12.42
CA GLU A 289 -28.65 -4.69 -11.06
C GLU A 289 -27.33 -5.00 -10.35
N LYS A 290 -26.79 -4.04 -9.61
CA LYS A 290 -25.60 -4.19 -8.78
C LYS A 290 -25.96 -4.13 -7.31
N TYR A 291 -25.11 -4.74 -6.48
CA TYR A 291 -25.31 -4.83 -5.04
C TYR A 291 -23.97 -4.66 -4.34
N LEU A 292 -23.96 -3.84 -3.29
CA LEU A 292 -22.90 -3.87 -2.30
C LEU A 292 -23.16 -5.04 -1.37
N VAL A 293 -22.11 -5.78 -1.05
CA VAL A 293 -22.14 -6.84 -0.05
C VAL A 293 -21.12 -6.55 1.03
N LEU A 294 -21.52 -6.67 2.30
CA LEU A 294 -20.63 -6.62 3.47
C LEU A 294 -20.97 -7.79 4.39
N ASP A 295 -20.06 -8.75 4.52
CA ASP A 295 -20.23 -9.92 5.40
C ASP A 295 -21.57 -10.68 5.25
N GLY A 296 -22.11 -10.69 4.02
CA GLY A 296 -23.38 -11.32 3.67
C GLY A 296 -24.61 -10.41 3.72
N GLN A 297 -24.49 -9.20 4.28
CA GLN A 297 -25.50 -8.15 4.14
C GLN A 297 -25.46 -7.61 2.71
N ILE A 298 -26.62 -7.36 2.12
CA ILE A 298 -26.74 -6.96 0.71
C ILE A 298 -27.54 -5.66 0.62
N GLU A 299 -26.99 -4.67 -0.07
CA GLU A 299 -27.64 -3.40 -0.35
C GLU A 299 -27.67 -3.15 -1.87
N PRO A 300 -28.85 -2.92 -2.49
CA PRO A 300 -28.94 -2.61 -3.91
C PRO A 300 -28.27 -1.27 -4.27
N LEU A 301 -27.57 -1.23 -5.41
CA LEU A 301 -26.99 -0.02 -5.99
C LEU A 301 -27.83 0.44 -7.18
N SER A 302 -28.48 1.60 -7.04
CA SER A 302 -29.41 2.13 -8.05
C SER A 302 -28.68 2.79 -9.23
N GLY A 303 -28.49 2.05 -10.33
CA GLY A 303 -28.07 2.55 -11.65
C GLY A 303 -26.68 3.22 -11.74
N ALA A 304 -26.02 3.46 -10.61
CA ALA A 304 -24.70 4.07 -10.54
C ALA A 304 -23.60 3.03 -10.76
N SER A 305 -22.48 3.48 -11.30
CA SER A 305 -21.26 2.69 -11.38
C SER A 305 -20.31 3.04 -10.25
N LEU A 306 -19.51 2.08 -9.78
CA LEU A 306 -18.48 2.37 -8.79
C LEU A 306 -17.29 3.04 -9.49
N GLY A 307 -16.85 4.18 -8.94
CA GLY A 307 -15.61 4.85 -9.35
C GLY A 307 -14.36 4.25 -8.69
N GLU A 308 -14.50 3.73 -7.46
CA GLU A 308 -13.41 3.17 -6.68
C GLU A 308 -13.82 1.88 -5.95
N HIS A 309 -12.84 1.14 -5.42
CA HIS A 309 -13.12 -0.01 -4.55
C HIS A 309 -13.86 0.44 -3.28
N PRO A 310 -14.82 -0.35 -2.77
CA PRO A 310 -15.42 -0.11 -1.47
C PRO A 310 -14.38 -0.05 -0.36
N VAL A 311 -14.59 0.80 0.64
CA VAL A 311 -13.76 0.91 1.83
C VAL A 311 -14.59 0.51 3.04
N ILE A 312 -14.21 -0.58 3.71
CA ILE A 312 -14.89 -1.02 4.94
C ILE A 312 -14.49 -0.09 6.08
N SER A 313 -15.48 0.39 6.82
CA SER A 313 -15.24 1.19 8.02
C SER A 313 -14.44 0.39 9.08
N PRO A 314 -13.52 1.01 9.84
CA PRO A 314 -12.74 0.33 10.87
C PRO A 314 -13.53 -0.43 11.94
N ASN A 315 -14.79 -0.02 12.19
CA ASN A 315 -15.69 -0.74 13.11
C ASN A 315 -16.45 -1.90 12.46
N GLN A 316 -16.24 -2.13 11.15
CA GLN A 316 -16.77 -3.24 10.36
C GLN A 316 -18.30 -3.23 10.19
N LYS A 317 -18.97 -2.11 10.46
CA LYS A 317 -20.44 -2.02 10.42
C LYS A 317 -21.00 -1.39 9.16
N SER A 318 -20.17 -0.65 8.44
CA SER A 318 -20.56 0.04 7.21
C SER A 318 -19.42 0.00 6.19
N LEU A 319 -19.73 0.34 4.95
CA LEU A 319 -18.72 0.59 3.93
C LEU A 319 -19.02 1.92 3.22
N GLY A 320 -17.97 2.57 2.75
CA GLY A 320 -18.05 3.77 1.91
C GLY A 320 -17.59 3.47 0.50
N THR A 321 -18.23 4.07 -0.49
CA THR A 321 -17.81 4.00 -1.90
C THR A 321 -18.12 5.30 -2.63
N VAL A 322 -17.39 5.56 -3.71
CA VAL A 322 -17.66 6.66 -4.64
C VAL A 322 -18.44 6.11 -5.81
N LEU A 323 -19.64 6.66 -6.04
CA LEU A 323 -20.53 6.29 -7.12
C LEU A 323 -20.51 7.35 -8.22
N VAL A 324 -20.61 6.90 -9.46
CA VAL A 324 -20.52 7.71 -10.67
C VAL A 324 -21.86 7.62 -11.43
N THR A 325 -22.42 8.78 -11.73
CA THR A 325 -23.56 9.01 -12.63
C THR A 325 -23.14 10.07 -13.65
N ASP A 326 -23.93 11.13 -13.85
CA ASP A 326 -23.48 12.35 -14.54
C ASP A 326 -22.46 13.14 -13.68
N LEU A 327 -22.60 13.02 -12.36
CA LEU A 327 -21.68 13.54 -11.34
C LEU A 327 -21.31 12.41 -10.39
N VAL A 328 -20.33 12.67 -9.53
CA VAL A 328 -19.90 11.72 -8.50
C VAL A 328 -20.49 12.05 -7.13
N TYR A 329 -20.76 11.03 -6.33
CA TYR A 329 -21.21 11.20 -4.95
C TYR A 329 -20.67 10.09 -4.06
N TYR A 330 -20.55 10.38 -2.78
CA TYR A 330 -20.19 9.40 -1.77
C TYR A 330 -21.45 8.69 -1.30
N HIS A 331 -21.38 7.36 -1.25
CA HIS A 331 -22.43 6.51 -0.74
C HIS A 331 -21.89 5.68 0.43
N GLN A 332 -22.60 5.72 1.57
CA GLN A 332 -22.29 4.91 2.74
C GLN A 332 -23.39 3.87 2.96
N ALA A 333 -23.06 2.62 2.69
CA ALA A 333 -23.99 1.50 2.83
C ALA A 333 -24.02 0.93 4.25
N PHE A 334 -25.10 0.21 4.56
CA PHE A 334 -25.35 -0.50 5.82
C PHE A 334 -25.44 0.41 7.06
N MET A 335 -26.00 1.61 6.88
CA MET A 335 -26.21 2.59 7.95
C MET A 335 -27.70 2.68 8.36
N PRO A 336 -28.02 2.91 9.65
CA PRO A 336 -29.40 3.11 10.09
C PRO A 336 -30.07 4.37 9.54
N GLN A 337 -29.27 5.36 9.14
CA GLN A 337 -29.72 6.63 8.59
C GLN A 337 -29.08 6.84 7.23
N ALA A 338 -29.88 7.23 6.25
CA ALA A 338 -29.38 7.66 4.95
C ALA A 338 -28.50 8.90 5.11
N SER A 339 -27.36 8.93 4.44
CA SER A 339 -26.54 10.13 4.30
C SER A 339 -27.16 11.08 3.29
N ASP A 340 -27.03 12.39 3.51
CA ASP A 340 -27.28 13.38 2.46
C ASP A 340 -26.23 13.22 1.36
N GLU A 341 -26.62 12.55 0.27
CA GLU A 341 -25.76 12.28 -0.89
C GLU A 341 -25.63 13.52 -1.79
N LYS A 342 -24.65 14.35 -1.47
CA LYS A 342 -24.29 15.50 -2.30
C LYS A 342 -23.49 15.05 -3.52
N LYS A 343 -23.79 15.66 -4.66
CA LYS A 343 -23.09 15.46 -5.93
C LYS A 343 -21.99 16.50 -6.15
N TYR A 344 -20.90 16.04 -6.72
CA TYR A 344 -19.65 16.78 -6.94
C TYR A 344 -19.09 16.47 -8.33
N ASP A 345 -18.21 17.34 -8.82
CA ASP A 345 -17.48 17.14 -10.07
C ASP A 345 -16.40 16.05 -9.89
N ALA A 346 -15.80 15.97 -8.69
CA ALA A 346 -14.87 14.91 -8.30
C ALA A 346 -14.94 14.65 -6.78
N ILE A 347 -14.64 13.41 -6.37
CA ILE A 347 -14.41 13.00 -4.98
C ILE A 347 -13.12 12.19 -4.96
N ASN A 348 -12.23 12.47 -4.00
CA ASN A 348 -10.98 11.73 -3.82
C ASN A 348 -10.66 11.54 -2.33
N GLU A 349 -9.71 10.64 -2.04
CA GLU A 349 -9.09 10.48 -0.71
C GLU A 349 -10.11 10.20 0.41
N LEU A 350 -11.08 9.32 0.15
CA LEU A 350 -12.03 8.84 1.16
C LEU A 350 -11.28 8.10 2.28
N THR A 351 -11.54 8.48 3.53
CA THR A 351 -11.04 7.75 4.70
C THR A 351 -12.00 7.81 5.88
N PHE A 352 -11.94 6.80 6.73
CA PHE A 352 -12.71 6.73 7.97
C PHE A 352 -11.86 7.16 9.17
N ALA A 353 -12.51 7.75 10.17
CA ALA A 353 -11.94 7.90 11.49
C ALA A 353 -11.71 6.52 12.15
N PRO A 354 -10.79 6.40 13.12
CA PRO A 354 -10.50 5.13 13.80
C PRO A 354 -11.71 4.46 14.45
N ASP A 355 -12.72 5.22 14.85
CA ASP A 355 -13.98 4.70 15.40
C ASP A 355 -14.93 4.10 14.34
N GLY A 356 -14.63 4.29 13.05
CA GLY A 356 -15.42 3.90 11.90
C GLY A 356 -16.81 4.52 11.80
N ARG A 357 -17.13 5.51 12.65
CA ARG A 357 -18.41 6.23 12.63
C ARG A 357 -18.34 7.51 11.82
N ARG A 358 -17.16 8.13 11.78
CA ARG A 358 -16.91 9.36 11.01
C ARG A 358 -16.12 9.02 9.76
N HIS A 359 -16.37 9.77 8.70
CA HIS A 359 -15.61 9.68 7.45
C HIS A 359 -15.30 11.09 6.93
N VAL A 360 -14.28 11.15 6.09
CA VAL A 360 -13.88 12.36 5.40
C VAL A 360 -13.49 12.02 3.97
N TYR A 361 -13.80 12.92 3.05
CA TYR A 361 -13.29 12.88 1.69
C TYR A 361 -13.01 14.30 1.21
N THR A 362 -12.21 14.42 0.16
CA THR A 362 -12.08 15.67 -0.59
C THR A 362 -13.07 15.67 -1.74
N ALA A 363 -13.66 16.82 -2.02
CA ALA A 363 -14.61 16.97 -3.11
C ALA A 363 -14.37 18.25 -3.89
N GLU A 364 -14.66 18.24 -5.19
CA GLU A 364 -14.62 19.41 -6.07
C GLU A 364 -16.02 19.76 -6.56
N LYS A 365 -16.36 21.05 -6.53
CA LYS A 365 -17.62 21.58 -7.05
C LYS A 365 -17.41 22.96 -7.62
N LYS A 366 -17.69 23.13 -8.92
CA LYS A 366 -17.56 24.40 -9.65
C LYS A 366 -16.16 25.03 -9.49
N GLY A 367 -15.11 24.21 -9.60
CA GLY A 367 -13.71 24.65 -9.50
C GLY A 367 -13.24 25.03 -8.09
N ARG A 368 -14.01 24.70 -7.05
CA ARG A 368 -13.62 24.85 -5.63
C ARG A 368 -13.53 23.49 -4.98
N CYS A 369 -12.56 23.31 -4.08
CA CYS A 369 -12.36 22.07 -3.36
C CYS A 369 -12.74 22.21 -1.89
N PHE A 370 -13.27 21.11 -1.32
CA PHE A 370 -13.83 21.04 0.03
C PHE A 370 -13.31 19.80 0.73
N VAL A 371 -13.07 19.91 2.05
CA VAL A 371 -13.03 18.73 2.92
C VAL A 371 -14.47 18.51 3.40
N VAL A 372 -15.00 17.32 3.16
CA VAL A 372 -16.38 16.96 3.52
C VAL A 372 -16.33 15.93 4.64
N VAL A 373 -16.89 16.27 5.79
CA VAL A 373 -16.96 15.37 6.95
C VAL A 373 -18.41 15.00 7.19
N ASN A 374 -18.73 13.71 7.12
CA ASN A 374 -20.11 13.20 7.28
C ASN A 374 -21.15 13.98 6.44
N GLY A 375 -20.85 14.22 5.15
CA GLY A 375 -21.69 14.97 4.22
C GLY A 375 -21.72 16.50 4.40
N LYS A 376 -21.07 17.04 5.44
CA LYS A 376 -20.97 18.47 5.70
C LYS A 376 -19.73 19.05 5.03
N GLU A 377 -19.95 19.96 4.09
CA GLU A 377 -18.89 20.68 3.39
C GLU A 377 -18.20 21.65 4.36
N GLY A 378 -16.87 21.58 4.44
CA GLY A 378 -16.05 22.60 5.08
C GLY A 378 -15.89 23.86 4.21
N PRO A 379 -14.98 24.77 4.58
CA PRO A 379 -14.73 25.99 3.80
C PRO A 379 -14.19 25.69 2.39
N PRO A 380 -14.52 26.52 1.39
CA PRO A 380 -14.04 26.35 0.03
C PRO A 380 -12.59 26.83 -0.15
N PHE A 381 -11.77 26.03 -0.82
CA PHE A 381 -10.38 26.37 -1.16
C PHE A 381 -10.08 26.17 -2.66
N ASP A 382 -8.95 26.68 -3.15
CA ASP A 382 -8.48 26.42 -4.53
C ASP A 382 -8.08 24.95 -4.71
N ARG A 383 -7.66 24.30 -3.61
CA ARG A 383 -7.34 22.87 -3.55
C ARG A 383 -7.35 22.42 -2.09
N VAL A 384 -7.80 21.20 -1.83
CA VAL A 384 -7.56 20.49 -0.56
C VAL A 384 -7.05 19.09 -0.86
N VAL A 385 -6.13 18.58 -0.03
CA VAL A 385 -5.56 17.23 -0.17
C VAL A 385 -5.19 16.66 1.19
N SER A 386 -5.06 15.33 1.24
CA SER A 386 -4.54 14.56 2.37
C SER A 386 -5.30 14.77 3.68
N PRO A 387 -6.63 14.62 3.74
CA PRO A 387 -7.34 14.62 5.00
C PRO A 387 -6.92 13.41 5.85
N ARG A 388 -6.54 13.66 7.11
CA ARG A 388 -6.12 12.61 8.06
C ARG A 388 -6.71 12.86 9.45
N PHE A 389 -7.42 11.87 9.96
CA PHE A 389 -7.78 11.82 11.38
C PHE A 389 -6.55 11.50 12.24
N SER A 390 -6.51 12.07 13.44
CA SER A 390 -5.56 11.67 14.47
C SER A 390 -5.81 10.20 14.88
N PRO A 391 -4.81 9.47 15.40
CA PRO A 391 -4.98 8.09 15.85
C PRO A 391 -6.08 7.89 16.91
N ASP A 392 -6.33 8.90 17.73
CA ASP A 392 -7.42 8.93 18.72
C ASP A 392 -8.76 9.45 18.15
N GLY A 393 -8.77 9.88 16.89
CA GLY A 393 -9.94 10.40 16.19
C GLY A 393 -10.49 11.72 16.74
N ARG A 394 -9.72 12.48 17.53
CA ARG A 394 -10.15 13.79 18.05
C ARG A 394 -9.96 14.95 17.08
N PHE A 395 -8.96 14.87 16.22
CA PHE A 395 -8.60 15.93 15.28
C PHE A 395 -8.60 15.42 13.85
N LEU A 396 -8.84 16.35 12.93
CA LEU A 396 -8.68 16.16 11.50
C LEU A 396 -7.67 17.20 11.00
N THR A 397 -6.69 16.76 10.22
CA THR A 397 -5.76 17.66 9.53
C THR A 397 -5.86 17.48 8.04
N TYR A 398 -5.64 18.57 7.31
CA TYR A 398 -5.58 18.53 5.85
C TYR A 398 -4.73 19.69 5.33
N ARG A 399 -4.27 19.57 4.10
CA ARG A 399 -3.54 20.63 3.41
C ARG A 399 -4.51 21.36 2.49
N ALA A 400 -4.46 22.68 2.54
CA ALA A 400 -5.29 23.54 1.70
C ALA A 400 -4.41 24.52 0.91
N ARG A 401 -4.92 24.95 -0.25
CA ARG A 401 -4.35 26.02 -1.06
C ARG A 401 -5.37 27.13 -1.25
N GLN A 402 -4.94 28.37 -1.01
CA GLN A 402 -5.73 29.57 -1.26
C GLN A 402 -4.79 30.66 -1.78
N ASP A 403 -5.17 31.30 -2.89
CA ASP A 403 -4.47 32.41 -3.52
C ASP A 403 -2.99 32.06 -3.80
N GLY A 404 -2.77 30.84 -4.32
CA GLY A 404 -1.45 30.32 -4.68
C GLY A 404 -0.58 29.83 -3.52
N LYS A 405 -0.93 30.13 -2.26
CA LYS A 405 -0.18 29.67 -1.08
C LYS A 405 -0.84 28.47 -0.41
N ARG A 406 -0.02 27.62 0.22
CA ARG A 406 -0.44 26.36 0.87
C ARG A 406 -0.31 26.47 2.39
N PHE A 407 -1.19 25.82 3.14
CA PHE A 407 -1.16 25.79 4.60
C PHE A 407 -1.76 24.49 5.14
N LEU A 408 -1.37 24.13 6.36
CA LEU A 408 -2.02 23.07 7.12
C LEU A 408 -3.26 23.64 7.83
N VAL A 409 -4.35 22.89 7.81
CA VAL A 409 -5.52 23.14 8.63
C VAL A 409 -5.64 22.05 9.68
N VAL A 410 -5.95 22.47 10.92
CA VAL A 410 -6.37 21.60 12.01
C VAL A 410 -7.84 21.88 12.28
N ALA A 411 -8.66 20.84 12.22
CA ALA A 411 -10.07 20.85 12.55
C ALA A 411 -10.35 19.88 13.71
N ASP A 412 -11.48 20.05 14.38
CA ASP A 412 -12.02 18.98 15.19
C ASP A 412 -12.51 17.84 14.29
N ALA A 413 -12.85 16.72 14.90
CA ALA A 413 -13.24 15.54 14.18
C ALA A 413 -14.60 15.62 13.46
N ASP A 414 -15.37 16.69 13.68
CA ASP A 414 -16.59 17.00 12.91
C ASP A 414 -16.31 17.96 11.74
N GLY A 415 -15.03 18.30 11.52
CA GLY A 415 -14.57 19.13 10.40
C GLY A 415 -14.61 20.63 10.68
N ARG A 416 -14.97 21.07 11.90
CA ARG A 416 -14.94 22.49 12.24
C ARG A 416 -13.49 22.93 12.42
N MET A 417 -13.09 23.93 11.64
CA MET A 417 -11.74 24.47 11.69
C MET A 417 -11.42 25.04 13.07
N ILE A 418 -10.37 24.51 13.69
CA ILE A 418 -9.81 25.01 14.96
C ILE A 418 -8.71 26.01 14.65
N ARG A 419 -7.83 25.68 13.70
CA ARG A 419 -6.62 26.46 13.41
C ARG A 419 -6.24 26.37 11.94
N ARG A 420 -5.90 27.52 11.36
CA ARG A 420 -5.20 27.63 10.08
C ARG A 420 -3.75 28.00 10.36
N HIS A 421 -2.81 27.19 9.90
CA HIS A 421 -1.38 27.50 10.02
C HIS A 421 -0.94 28.57 9.02
N PRO A 422 0.26 29.19 9.21
CA PRO A 422 0.81 30.14 8.25
C PRO A 422 0.90 29.56 6.84
N ALA A 423 0.84 30.46 5.86
CA ALA A 423 0.87 30.10 4.46
C ALA A 423 2.31 30.07 3.90
N PHE A 424 2.60 29.08 3.07
CA PHE A 424 3.92 28.79 2.50
C PHE A 424 3.82 28.55 0.98
N ASP A 425 4.96 28.57 0.29
CA ASP A 425 5.00 28.12 -1.10
C ASP A 425 4.64 26.63 -1.20
N MET A 426 5.18 25.80 -0.31
CA MET A 426 4.80 24.38 -0.21
C MET A 426 4.55 23.94 1.23
N VAL A 427 3.60 23.02 1.37
CA VAL A 427 3.35 22.24 2.59
C VAL A 427 3.33 20.77 2.22
N PHE A 428 4.29 20.03 2.76
CA PHE A 428 4.45 18.59 2.53
C PHE A 428 3.49 17.81 3.42
N GLU A 429 3.37 16.51 3.16
CA GLU A 429 2.42 15.63 3.84
C GLU A 429 2.59 15.68 5.36
N GLN A 430 1.45 15.72 6.05
CA GLN A 430 1.42 15.76 7.50
C GLN A 430 1.30 14.37 8.12
N VAL A 431 1.96 14.18 9.25
CA VAL A 431 1.98 12.91 9.98
C VAL A 431 1.72 13.17 11.45
N TYR A 432 0.79 12.43 12.05
CA TYR A 432 0.57 12.48 13.49
C TYR A 432 1.66 11.73 14.23
N THR A 433 2.01 12.19 15.43
CA THR A 433 2.68 11.34 16.40
C THR A 433 1.80 10.15 16.75
N ALA A 434 2.41 9.01 17.10
CA ALA A 434 1.69 7.77 17.40
C ALA A 434 0.71 7.92 18.57
N ASP A 435 1.00 8.85 19.50
CA ASP A 435 0.10 9.19 20.62
C ASP A 435 -1.01 10.18 20.22
N GLY A 436 -1.03 10.67 18.99
CA GLY A 436 -2.00 11.62 18.45
C GLY A 436 -1.91 13.05 18.98
N LYS A 437 -0.91 13.36 19.82
CA LYS A 437 -0.80 14.67 20.49
C LYS A 437 -0.11 15.74 19.68
N SER A 438 0.49 15.40 18.54
CA SER A 438 1.17 16.37 17.70
C SER A 438 1.08 15.99 16.23
N VAL A 439 1.23 16.99 15.37
CA VAL A 439 1.34 16.82 13.92
C VAL A 439 2.65 17.42 13.43
N ALA A 440 3.39 16.64 12.66
CA ALA A 440 4.62 17.04 12.00
C ALA A 440 4.39 17.22 10.50
N TYR A 441 5.01 18.24 9.90
CA TYR A 441 4.94 18.50 8.46
C TYR A 441 6.13 19.35 7.99
N GLY A 442 6.50 19.19 6.72
CA GLY A 442 7.50 20.03 6.07
C GLY A 442 6.89 21.26 5.42
N VAL A 443 7.65 22.35 5.34
CA VAL A 443 7.27 23.57 4.61
C VAL A 443 8.43 24.11 3.78
N LYS A 444 8.13 24.68 2.61
CA LYS A 444 9.07 25.45 1.79
C LYS A 444 8.58 26.89 1.62
N ASP A 445 9.47 27.84 1.81
CA ASP A 445 9.22 29.27 1.55
C ASP A 445 10.47 29.88 0.90
N GLY A 446 10.37 30.24 -0.37
CA GLY A 446 11.52 30.52 -1.23
C GLY A 446 12.53 29.36 -1.20
N ASN A 447 13.77 29.67 -0.85
CA ASN A 447 14.87 28.70 -0.77
C ASN A 447 15.00 28.03 0.61
N LYS A 448 14.07 28.29 1.55
CA LYS A 448 14.12 27.71 2.90
C LYS A 448 13.17 26.53 2.99
N LEU A 449 13.70 25.41 3.47
CA LEU A 449 12.92 24.24 3.88
C LEU A 449 12.99 24.12 5.40
N ALA A 450 11.85 23.90 6.05
CA ALA A 450 11.77 23.74 7.50
C ALA A 450 10.78 22.65 7.89
N TRP A 451 11.05 22.00 9.02
CA TRP A 451 10.11 21.09 9.68
C TRP A 451 9.34 21.83 10.75
N ARG A 452 8.03 21.58 10.82
CA ARG A 452 7.17 22.07 11.88
C ARG A 452 6.58 20.89 12.63
N VAL A 453 6.55 20.99 13.95
CA VAL A 453 5.86 20.07 14.84
C VAL A 453 4.94 20.89 15.70
N GLU A 454 3.66 20.60 15.64
CA GLU A 454 2.63 21.33 16.36
C GLU A 454 1.96 20.41 17.39
N LYS A 455 1.80 20.90 18.62
CA LYS A 455 1.00 20.23 19.64
C LYS A 455 -0.49 20.45 19.42
N LEU A 456 -1.26 19.39 19.60
CA LEU A 456 -2.71 19.36 19.47
C LEU A 456 -3.29 19.21 20.88
N ASP A 457 -3.79 20.32 21.41
CA ASP A 457 -4.40 20.41 22.74
C ASP A 457 -5.92 20.57 22.64
#